data_AF-A0A317Z238-F1
#
_entry.id   AF-A0A317Z238-F1
#
_cell.length_a   1.000
_cell.length_b   1.000
_cell.length_c   1.000
_cell.angle_alpha   90.00
_cell.angle_beta   90.00
_cell.angle_gamma   90.00
#
_symmetry.space_group_name_H-M   'P 1'
#
loop_
_entity.id
_entity.type
_entity.pdbx_description
1 polymer ?
#
loop_
_entity_poly.entity_id
_entity_poly.type
_entity_poly.pdbx_seq_one_letter_code
_entity_poly.pdbx_strand_id
1 'polypeptide(L)' 'TDQAKQGITDATTTAEVEKAKAQGLEAFDNIQIDSTEKQKAIEELETALDQIEAGVNVNADATTEEKEAFTNALEDILS' A
#
# COMPACT_ATOMS: atom_id res chain seq x y z
N THR A 1 -16.78 -13.42 1.56
CA THR A 1 -17.04 -13.51 3.01
C THR A 1 -18.50 -13.83 3.34
N ASP A 2 -19.46 -13.43 2.50
CA ASP A 2 -20.89 -13.65 2.79
C ASP A 2 -21.36 -15.10 2.59
N GLN A 3 -20.74 -15.87 1.69
CA GLN A 3 -21.11 -17.28 1.46
C GLN A 3 -20.90 -18.18 2.68
N ALA A 4 -19.84 -17.96 3.46
CA ALA A 4 -19.59 -18.75 4.68
C ALA A 4 -20.62 -18.45 5.77
N LYS A 5 -21.00 -17.18 5.93
CA LYS A 5 -22.05 -16.76 6.87
C LYS A 5 -23.41 -17.34 6.45
N GLN A 6 -23.76 -17.22 5.17
CA GLN A 6 -24.98 -17.78 4.60
C GLN A 6 -25.04 -19.32 4.80
N GLY A 7 -23.94 -20.03 4.51
CA GLY A 7 -23.87 -21.48 4.70
C GLY A 7 -24.02 -21.93 6.16
N ILE A 8 -23.57 -21.13 7.12
CA ILE A 8 -23.81 -21.38 8.56
C ILE A 8 -25.28 -21.11 8.92
N THR A 9 -25.86 -20.02 8.40
CA THR A 9 -27.26 -19.66 8.64
C THR A 9 -28.24 -20.71 8.09
N ASP A 10 -27.93 -21.29 6.93
CA ASP A 10 -28.79 -22.27 6.25
C ASP A 10 -28.57 -23.72 6.74
N ALA A 11 -27.53 -23.96 7.54
CA ALA A 11 -27.21 -25.28 8.06
C ALA A 11 -28.25 -25.76 9.06
N THR A 12 -28.70 -27.01 8.91
CA THR A 12 -29.70 -27.64 9.79
C THR A 12 -29.09 -28.67 10.73
N THR A 13 -27.81 -29.01 10.51
CA THR A 13 -27.05 -30.00 11.28
C THR A 13 -25.68 -29.47 11.70
N THR A 14 -25.12 -30.03 12.76
CA THR A 14 -23.75 -29.70 13.22
C THR A 14 -22.71 -29.95 12.13
N ALA A 15 -22.84 -31.04 11.36
CA ALA A 15 -21.90 -31.39 10.30
C ALA A 15 -21.88 -30.34 9.17
N GLU A 16 -23.05 -29.77 8.83
CA GLU A 16 -23.15 -28.71 7.84
C GLU A 16 -22.50 -27.40 8.33
N VAL A 17 -22.67 -27.07 9.62
CA VAL A 17 -21.99 -25.93 10.24
C VAL A 17 -20.47 -26.10 10.21
N GLU A 18 -19.96 -27.29 10.54
CA GLU A 18 -18.53 -27.59 10.49
C GLU A 18 -17.97 -27.48 9.07
N LYS A 19 -18.71 -27.96 8.07
CA LYS A 19 -18.35 -27.82 6.66
C LYS A 19 -18.30 -26.36 6.23
N ALA A 20 -19.34 -25.57 6.52
CA ALA A 20 -19.41 -24.16 6.18
C ALA A 20 -18.29 -23.36 6.86
N LYS A 21 -17.94 -23.71 8.10
CA LYS A 21 -16.77 -23.16 8.82
C LYS A 21 -15.46 -23.49 8.10
N ALA A 22 -15.22 -24.74 7.74
CA ALA A 22 -13.99 -25.15 7.07
C ALA A 22 -13.82 -24.43 5.72
N GLN A 23 -14.88 -24.36 4.92
CA GLN A 23 -14.90 -23.61 3.66
C GLN A 23 -14.67 -22.12 3.86
N GLY A 24 -15.24 -21.54 4.92
CA GLY A 24 -15.02 -20.14 5.28
C GLY A 24 -13.58 -19.84 5.68
N LEU A 25 -12.93 -20.75 6.40
CA LEU A 25 -11.52 -20.64 6.76
C LEU A 25 -10.61 -20.77 5.53
N GLU A 26 -10.86 -21.75 4.67
CA GLU A 26 -10.12 -21.90 3.40
C GLU A 26 -10.29 -20.67 2.50
N ALA A 27 -11.51 -20.13 2.40
CA ALA A 27 -11.76 -18.90 1.64
C ALA A 27 -11.05 -17.68 2.25
N PHE A 28 -10.92 -17.63 3.58
CA PHE A 28 -10.18 -16.58 4.28
C PHE A 28 -8.67 -16.69 4.02
N ASP A 29 -8.10 -17.90 4.13
CA ASP A 29 -6.67 -18.15 3.88
C ASP A 29 -6.27 -17.86 2.43
N ASN A 30 -7.22 -18.02 1.49
CA ASN A 30 -7.02 -17.70 0.08
C ASN A 30 -7.17 -16.20 -0.25
N ILE A 31 -7.49 -15.34 0.74
CA ILE A 31 -7.49 -13.88 0.52
C ILE A 31 -6.05 -13.43 0.32
N GLN A 32 -5.72 -13.09 -0.93
CA GLN A 32 -4.48 -12.39 -1.26
C GLN A 32 -4.72 -10.89 -1.12
N ILE A 33 -4.02 -10.24 -0.21
CA ILE A 33 -4.00 -8.78 -0.13
C ILE A 33 -2.95 -8.31 -1.13
N ASP A 34 -3.39 -7.54 -2.12
CA ASP A 34 -2.46 -6.83 -2.99
C ASP A 34 -1.81 -5.70 -2.19
N SER A 35 -0.58 -5.94 -1.72
CA SER A 35 0.19 -4.99 -0.94
C SER A 35 0.92 -3.95 -1.81
N THR A 36 0.72 -3.98 -3.14
CA THR A 36 1.44 -3.12 -4.08
C THR A 36 1.02 -1.66 -4.02
N GLU A 37 -0.21 -1.34 -3.58
CA GLU A 37 -0.67 0.05 -3.51
C GLU A 37 0.18 0.91 -2.57
N LYS A 38 0.71 0.35 -1.48
CA LYS A 38 1.66 1.07 -0.61
C LYS A 38 2.98 1.34 -1.34
N GLN A 39 3.50 0.35 -2.05
CA GLN A 39 4.74 0.47 -2.81
C GLN A 39 4.59 1.50 -3.94
N LYS A 40 3.48 1.46 -4.66
CA LYS A 40 3.14 2.42 -5.71
C LYS A 40 3.06 3.86 -5.19
N ALA A 41 2.46 4.07 -4.02
CA ALA A 41 2.43 5.40 -3.40
C ALA A 41 3.83 5.92 -3.04
N ILE A 42 4.76 5.04 -2.64
CA ILE A 42 6.16 5.41 -2.38
C ILE A 42 6.84 5.82 -3.69
N GLU A 43 6.70 5.02 -4.76
CA GLU A 43 7.28 5.33 -6.08
C GLU A 43 6.76 6.65 -6.67
N GLU A 44 5.47 6.96 -6.48
CA GLU A 44 4.88 8.23 -6.89
C GLU A 44 5.48 9.43 -6.12
N LEU A 45 5.77 9.27 -4.82
CA LEU A 45 6.42 10.29 -4.00
C LEU A 45 7.88 10.49 -4.40
N GLU A 46 8.64 9.40 -4.57
CA GLU A 46 10.03 9.43 -5.04
C GLU A 46 10.12 10.15 -6.40
N THR A 47 9.25 9.80 -7.34
CA THR A 47 9.20 10.45 -8.67
C THR A 47 8.91 11.96 -8.57
N ALA A 48 7.99 12.36 -7.70
CA ALA A 48 7.65 13.77 -7.52
C ALA A 48 8.82 14.56 -6.92
N LEU A 49 9.55 13.95 -5.98
CA LEU A 49 10.72 14.54 -5.35
C LEU A 49 11.89 14.69 -6.34
N ASP A 50 12.18 13.68 -7.16
CA ASP A 50 13.19 13.75 -8.22
C ASP A 50 12.91 14.92 -9.20
N GLN A 51 11.63 15.12 -9.56
CA GLN A 51 11.23 16.22 -10.44
C GLN A 51 11.46 17.59 -9.79
N ILE A 52 11.18 17.72 -8.50
CA ILE A 52 11.40 18.94 -7.74
C ILE A 52 12.90 19.22 -7.63
N GLU A 53 13.71 18.22 -7.32
CA GLU A 53 15.17 18.35 -7.22
C GLU A 53 15.79 18.78 -8.55
N ALA A 54 15.39 18.15 -9.66
CA ALA A 54 15.84 18.52 -10.99
C ALA A 54 15.52 19.99 -11.33
N GLY A 55 14.34 20.47 -10.94
CA GLY A 55 13.92 21.86 -11.10
C GLY A 55 14.76 22.84 -10.29
N VAL A 56 15.12 22.49 -9.05
CA VAL A 56 15.99 23.32 -8.21
C VAL A 56 17.43 23.34 -8.72
N ASN A 57 17.96 22.21 -9.18
CA ASN A 57 19.32 22.12 -9.70
C ASN A 57 19.56 23.05 -10.90
N VAL A 58 18.56 23.24 -11.76
CA VAL A 58 18.64 24.15 -12.93
C VAL A 58 18.31 25.61 -12.62
N ASN A 59 17.88 25.95 -11.40
CA ASN A 59 17.56 27.32 -11.03
C ASN A 59 18.82 28.20 -11.04
N ALA A 60 18.92 29.12 -12.00
CA ALA A 60 20.09 29.99 -12.15
C ALA A 60 20.15 31.14 -11.12
N ASP A 61 19.03 31.44 -10.45
CA ASP A 61 18.94 32.52 -9.46
C ASP A 61 19.35 32.07 -8.05
N ALA A 62 19.40 30.76 -7.79
CA ALA A 62 19.77 30.18 -6.51
C ALA A 62 21.29 29.95 -6.40
N THR A 63 21.85 30.17 -5.20
CA THR A 63 23.25 29.82 -4.91
C THR A 63 23.43 28.30 -4.77
N THR A 64 24.68 27.84 -4.82
CA THR A 64 25.00 26.43 -4.57
C THR A 64 24.53 25.98 -3.20
N GLU A 65 24.77 26.80 -2.17
CA GLU A 65 24.39 26.49 -0.78
C GLU A 65 22.87 26.39 -0.60
N GLU A 66 22.10 27.23 -1.29
CA GLU A 66 20.63 27.17 -1.26
C GLU A 66 20.09 25.89 -1.89
N LYS A 67 20.69 25.45 -3.01
CA LYS A 67 20.35 24.19 -3.66
C LYS A 67 20.69 22.99 -2.80
N GLU A 68 21.91 22.95 -2.24
CA GLU A 68 22.34 21.87 -1.35
C GLU A 68 21.45 21.78 -0.09
N ALA A 69 21.12 22.92 0.54
CA ALA A 69 20.23 22.93 1.70
C ALA A 69 18.84 22.39 1.37
N PHE A 70 18.32 22.71 0.19
CA PHE A 70 17.03 22.22 -0.28
C PHE A 70 17.06 20.72 -0.62
N THR A 71 18.06 20.25 -1.37
CA THR A 71 18.22 18.82 -1.71
C THR A 71 18.34 17.96 -0.45
N ASN A 72 19.16 18.37 0.53
CA ASN A 72 19.29 17.64 1.80
C ASN A 72 17.95 17.57 2.56
N ALA A 73 17.19 18.66 2.60
CA ALA A 73 15.87 18.67 3.22
C ALA A 73 14.86 17.78 2.49
N LEU A 74 15.03 17.59 1.17
CA LEU A 74 14.21 16.71 0.36
C LEU A 74 14.52 15.24 0.62
N GLU A 75 15.79 14.88 0.72
CA GLU A 75 16.26 13.53 1.04
C GLU A 75 15.80 13.10 2.45
N ASP A 76 15.82 14.02 3.43
CA ASP A 76 15.34 13.78 4.80
C ASP A 76 13.84 13.47 4.88
N ILE A 77 13.02 13.90 3.90
CA ILE A 77 11.58 13.61 3.87
C ILE A 77 11.30 12.13 3.55
N LEU A 78 12.24 11.44 2.89
CA LEU A 78 12.11 10.04 2.47
C LEU A 78 12.77 9.03 3.43
N SER A 79 13.65 9.49 4.32
CA SER A 79 14.36 8.65 5.31
C SER A 79 13.49 8.25 6.50
#